data_AF-A0A6P8IR84-F1
#
_entry.id   AF-A0A6P8IR84-F1
#
_cell.length_a   1.000
_cell.length_b   1.000
_cell.length_c   1.000
_cell.angle_alpha   90.00
_cell.angle_beta   90.00
_cell.angle_gamma   90.00
#
_symmetry.space_group_name_H-M   'P 1'
#
loop_
_entity.id
_entity.type
_entity.pdbx_description
1 polymer ?
#
loop_
_entity_poly.entity_id
_entity_poly.type
_entity_poly.pdbx_seq_one_letter_code
_entity_poly.pdbx_strand_id
1 'polypeptide(L)'
;MEDQAMYQAPINWESSLIQSPKKRRKLINNNEDANHANFHDVSPTSFTCCKRFLPINSSNFIYESEEYKSKGETLYVPLRESVLVNVQNIEQFSFKQGSFFIGDESSRFSKVVQGVALHLWRYSDTQQKLYISRSFVFTNIQVFNDIKKILDFM
;
A
#
# COMPACT_ATOMS: atom_id res chain seq x y z
N MET A 1 10.84 -7.62 50.98
CA MET A 1 9.43 -7.38 51.32
C MET A 1 9.29 -5.87 51.36
N GLU A 2 8.71 -5.18 50.38
CA GLU A 2 7.60 -5.55 49.51
C GLU A 2 7.80 -4.98 48.10
N ASP A 3 7.40 -5.79 47.12
CA ASP A 3 7.27 -5.44 45.70
C ASP A 3 6.11 -4.46 45.50
N GLN A 4 6.34 -3.39 44.74
CA GLN A 4 5.26 -2.60 44.13
C GLN A 4 5.34 -2.74 42.60
N ALA A 5 4.71 -3.80 42.10
CA ALA A 5 4.34 -3.92 40.70
C ALA A 5 3.15 -3.01 40.41
N MET A 6 3.38 -1.90 39.72
CA MET A 6 2.31 -1.06 39.17
C MET A 6 1.84 -1.62 37.84
N TYR A 7 0.54 -1.91 37.79
CA TYR A 7 -0.22 -2.51 36.69
C TYR A 7 -0.02 -1.78 35.35
N GLN A 8 0.43 -2.52 34.33
CA GLN A 8 0.25 -2.13 32.92
C GLN A 8 -1.15 -2.57 32.46
N ALA A 9 -1.95 -1.61 31.98
CA ALA A 9 -3.20 -1.92 31.30
C ALA A 9 -2.91 -2.68 29.98
N PRO A 10 -3.67 -3.73 29.64
CA PRO A 10 -3.47 -4.45 28.39
C PRO A 10 -3.85 -3.56 27.20
N ILE A 11 -2.89 -3.37 26.30
CA ILE A 11 -3.11 -2.75 24.98
C ILE A 11 -3.95 -3.73 24.16
N ASN A 12 -5.22 -3.38 23.98
CA ASN A 12 -6.20 -4.14 23.22
C ASN A 12 -5.84 -4.08 21.72
N TRP A 13 -5.32 -5.18 21.17
CA TRP A 13 -4.80 -5.26 19.80
C TRP A 13 -5.81 -5.78 18.76
N GLU A 14 -7.08 -5.95 19.12
CA GLU A 14 -8.11 -6.47 18.20
C GLU A 14 -9.14 -5.40 17.87
N SER A 15 -8.94 -4.68 16.76
CA SER A 15 -10.02 -4.07 15.95
C SER A 15 -9.44 -3.48 14.67
N SER A 16 -9.20 -4.31 13.66
CA SER A 16 -9.16 -3.86 12.27
C SER A 16 -10.07 -4.78 11.47
N LEU A 17 -11.26 -4.26 11.21
CA LEU A 17 -12.35 -4.91 10.50
C LEU A 17 -11.86 -5.47 9.15
N ILE A 18 -11.86 -6.79 9.03
CA ILE A 18 -11.91 -7.48 7.74
C ILE A 18 -13.27 -7.13 7.13
N GLN A 19 -13.32 -6.11 6.28
CA GLN A 19 -14.52 -5.86 5.46
C GLN A 19 -14.49 -6.81 4.27
N SER A 20 -15.16 -7.95 4.44
CA SER A 20 -15.54 -8.81 3.33
C SER A 20 -16.58 -8.10 2.44
N PRO A 21 -16.49 -8.20 1.11
CA PRO A 21 -17.43 -7.53 0.21
C PRO A 21 -18.84 -8.13 0.37
N LYS A 22 -19.79 -7.29 0.80
CA LYS A 22 -21.21 -7.65 0.95
C LYS A 22 -21.82 -7.95 -0.43
N LYS A 23 -22.23 -9.21 -0.64
CA LYS A 23 -23.03 -9.65 -1.81
C LYS A 23 -24.31 -8.81 -1.89
N ARG A 24 -24.38 -7.90 -2.85
CA ARG A 24 -25.58 -7.11 -3.16
C ARG A 24 -26.55 -7.98 -3.96
N ARG A 25 -27.63 -8.45 -3.34
CA ARG A 25 -28.75 -9.12 -4.03
C ARG A 25 -29.51 -8.08 -4.87
N LYS A 26 -29.60 -8.28 -6.19
CA LYS A 26 -30.52 -7.53 -7.06
C LYS A 26 -31.89 -8.19 -7.03
N LEU A 27 -32.92 -7.42 -6.68
CA LEU A 27 -34.33 -7.77 -6.93
C LEU A 27 -34.56 -7.75 -8.45
N ILE A 28 -35.15 -8.80 -8.99
CA ILE A 28 -35.59 -8.90 -10.39
C ILE A 28 -37.08 -8.55 -10.41
N ASN A 29 -37.46 -7.46 -11.10
CA ASN A 29 -38.86 -7.21 -11.47
C ASN A 29 -39.03 -7.63 -12.94
N ASN A 30 -39.86 -8.64 -13.16
CA ASN A 30 -40.28 -9.09 -14.49
C ASN A 30 -41.42 -8.19 -14.97
N ASN A 31 -41.27 -7.60 -16.15
CA ASN A 31 -42.40 -7.32 -17.04
C ASN A 31 -41.91 -7.53 -18.47
N GLU A 32 -42.57 -8.47 -19.13
CA GLU A 32 -42.38 -8.90 -20.51
C GLU A 32 -42.99 -7.85 -21.44
N ASP A 33 -42.29 -7.52 -22.54
CA ASP A 33 -42.90 -7.39 -23.86
C ASP A 33 -41.81 -7.25 -24.95
N ALA A 34 -42.11 -7.86 -26.09
CA ALA A 34 -41.18 -8.33 -27.11
C ALA A 34 -40.64 -7.26 -28.08
N ASN A 35 -39.39 -7.43 -28.54
CA ASN A 35 -39.04 -7.81 -29.92
C ASN A 35 -37.57 -7.50 -30.31
N HIS A 36 -36.88 -8.56 -30.74
CA HIS A 36 -35.76 -8.64 -31.70
C HIS A 36 -34.74 -7.48 -31.80
N ALA A 37 -33.54 -7.70 -31.22
CA ALA A 37 -32.25 -7.46 -31.89
C ALA A 37 -31.07 -8.05 -31.08
N ASN A 38 -30.29 -8.91 -31.74
CA ASN A 38 -28.95 -9.42 -31.44
C ASN A 38 -28.33 -9.15 -30.06
N PHE A 39 -28.18 -10.25 -29.31
CA PHE A 39 -27.30 -10.37 -28.15
C PHE A 39 -25.84 -10.12 -28.57
N HIS A 40 -25.33 -8.92 -28.32
CA HIS A 40 -23.95 -8.77 -27.88
C HIS A 40 -23.96 -8.67 -26.36
N ASP A 41 -23.53 -9.76 -25.73
CA ASP A 41 -23.19 -9.84 -24.32
C ASP A 41 -22.08 -8.81 -24.03
N VAL A 42 -22.50 -7.60 -23.66
CA VAL A 42 -21.58 -6.62 -23.07
C VAL A 42 -21.46 -7.00 -21.61
N SER A 43 -20.56 -7.95 -21.35
CA SER A 43 -20.03 -8.21 -20.02
C SER A 43 -19.67 -6.86 -19.39
N PRO A 44 -19.86 -6.65 -18.07
CA PRO A 44 -19.42 -5.42 -17.46
C PRO A 44 -17.91 -5.35 -17.68
N THR A 45 -17.45 -4.46 -18.56
CA THR A 45 -16.05 -4.08 -18.64
C THR A 45 -15.67 -3.69 -17.24
N SER A 46 -15.01 -4.62 -16.54
CA SER A 46 -14.20 -4.32 -15.39
C SER A 46 -13.35 -3.14 -15.81
N PHE A 47 -13.60 -1.98 -15.22
CA PHE A 47 -12.65 -0.89 -15.25
C PHE A 47 -11.44 -1.33 -14.41
N THR A 48 -10.72 -2.35 -14.86
CA THR A 48 -9.32 -2.54 -14.52
C THR A 48 -8.64 -1.34 -15.12
N CYS A 49 -8.38 -0.34 -14.30
CA CYS A 49 -7.59 0.80 -14.72
C CYS A 49 -6.23 0.24 -15.13
N CYS A 50 -5.94 0.29 -16.44
CA CYS A 50 -4.78 -0.36 -17.07
C CYS A 50 -3.42 0.27 -16.68
N LYS A 51 -3.32 0.97 -15.55
CA LYS A 51 -2.07 1.59 -15.09
C LYS A 51 -1.24 0.54 -14.36
N ARG A 52 -0.46 -0.21 -15.15
CA ARG A 52 0.57 -1.13 -14.64
C ARG A 52 1.77 -0.42 -14.02
N PHE A 53 1.81 0.90 -14.08
CA PHE A 53 2.92 1.69 -13.56
C PHE A 53 2.41 2.77 -12.60
N LEU A 54 3.03 2.82 -11.43
CA LEU A 54 2.86 3.88 -10.43
C LEU A 54 3.96 4.92 -10.62
N PRO A 55 3.64 6.14 -11.10
CA PRO A 55 4.61 7.21 -11.16
C PRO A 55 4.87 7.78 -9.76
N ILE A 56 6.15 7.88 -9.40
CA ILE A 56 6.62 8.56 -8.19
C ILE A 56 7.68 9.57 -8.62
N ASN A 57 7.34 10.85 -8.57
CA ASN A 57 8.27 11.91 -8.92
C ASN A 57 9.29 12.12 -7.80
N SER A 58 10.57 12.27 -8.13
CA SER A 58 11.60 12.58 -7.13
C SER A 58 11.29 13.89 -6.41
N SER A 59 11.52 13.90 -5.10
CA SER A 59 11.33 15.07 -4.26
C SER A 59 12.20 14.93 -3.01
N ASN A 60 12.61 16.07 -2.43
CA ASN A 60 13.35 16.11 -1.15
C ASN A 60 12.53 15.55 0.03
N PHE A 61 11.26 15.21 -0.20
CA PHE A 61 10.32 14.66 0.77
C PHE A 61 9.98 13.18 0.54
N ILE A 62 10.68 12.52 -0.39
CA ILE A 62 10.50 11.10 -0.69
C ILE A 62 11.83 10.37 -0.49
N TYR A 63 11.74 9.25 0.22
CA TYR A 63 12.85 8.36 0.47
C TYR A 63 12.44 6.94 0.06
N GLU A 64 13.41 6.09 -0.25
CA GLU A 64 13.16 4.73 -0.69
C GLU A 64 14.09 3.72 -0.04
N SER A 65 13.67 2.45 -0.07
CA SER A 65 14.49 1.31 0.32
C SER A 65 14.07 0.08 -0.48
N GLU A 66 15.06 -0.62 -1.04
CA GLU A 66 14.88 -1.94 -1.69
C GLU A 66 15.18 -3.09 -0.71
N GLU A 67 15.90 -2.81 0.39
CA GLU A 67 16.24 -3.77 1.43
C GLU A 67 15.39 -3.54 2.69
N TYR A 68 14.10 -3.91 2.63
CA TYR A 68 13.25 -3.79 3.80
C TYR A 68 13.68 -4.77 4.91
N LYS A 69 14.03 -4.20 6.07
CA LYS A 69 14.31 -4.94 7.30
C LYS A 69 13.20 -4.68 8.32
N SER A 70 12.67 -5.77 8.87
CA SER A 70 11.62 -5.70 9.90
C SER A 70 12.10 -4.96 11.15
N LYS A 71 11.18 -4.65 12.08
CA LYS A 71 11.49 -4.09 13.41
C LYS A 71 12.18 -2.72 13.41
N GLY A 72 12.04 -1.95 12.33
CA GLY A 72 12.56 -0.58 12.27
C GLY A 72 14.02 -0.47 11.90
N GLU A 73 14.63 -1.54 11.40
CA GLU A 73 16.04 -1.56 10.97
C GLU A 73 16.23 -1.14 9.50
N THR A 74 15.13 -0.75 8.82
CA THR A 74 15.19 -0.29 7.44
C THR A 74 15.76 1.12 7.39
N LEU A 75 16.86 1.27 6.66
CA LEU A 75 17.39 2.58 6.28
C LEU A 75 16.79 2.98 4.93
N TYR A 76 16.23 4.18 4.86
CA TYR A 76 15.70 4.77 3.65
C TYR A 76 16.65 5.84 3.13
N VAL A 77 16.91 5.88 1.82
CA VAL A 77 17.76 6.90 1.19
C VAL A 77 16.92 7.84 0.33
N PRO A 78 17.36 9.08 0.06
CA PRO A 78 16.59 10.00 -0.79
C PRO A 78 16.30 9.40 -2.16
N LEU A 79 15.07 9.54 -2.64
CA LEU A 79 14.71 9.15 -4.01
C LEU A 79 15.37 10.12 -5.00
N ARG A 80 16.45 9.67 -5.63
CA ARG A 80 17.31 10.53 -6.49
C ARG A 80 16.64 10.93 -7.79
N GLU A 81 15.86 10.03 -8.37
CA GLU A 81 15.24 10.20 -9.68
C GLU A 81 13.77 9.80 -9.63
N SER A 82 12.95 10.42 -10.49
CA SER A 82 11.56 10.02 -10.66
C SER A 82 11.49 8.60 -11.21
N VAL A 83 10.65 7.76 -10.61
CA VAL A 83 10.53 6.34 -10.97
C VAL A 83 9.13 6.01 -11.46
N LEU A 84 9.06 5.09 -12.41
CA LEU A 84 7.84 4.40 -12.82
C LEU A 84 7.87 2.99 -12.25
N VAL A 85 7.14 2.76 -11.16
CA VAL A 85 7.16 1.46 -10.49
C VAL A 85 6.20 0.52 -11.18
N ASN A 86 6.70 -0.59 -11.75
CA ASN A 86 5.84 -1.62 -12.32
C ASN A 86 5.09 -2.35 -11.21
N VAL A 87 3.76 -2.21 -11.20
CA VAL A 87 2.86 -2.82 -10.20
C VAL A 87 2.26 -4.15 -10.65
N GLN A 88 2.58 -4.65 -11.86
CA GLN A 88 2.00 -5.87 -12.41
C GLN A 88 2.21 -7.10 -11.52
N ASN A 89 3.36 -7.19 -10.85
CA ASN A 89 3.72 -8.31 -9.97
C ASN A 89 3.72 -7.88 -8.50
N ILE A 90 2.89 -6.90 -8.13
CA ILE A 90 2.68 -6.47 -6.75
C ILE A 90 1.32 -6.99 -6.30
N GLU A 91 1.33 -7.82 -5.28
CA GLU A 91 0.17 -8.56 -4.77
C GLU A 91 -0.61 -7.71 -3.77
N GLN A 92 0.09 -6.82 -3.05
CA GLN A 92 -0.52 -5.96 -2.07
C GLN A 92 0.27 -4.66 -1.88
N PHE A 93 -0.46 -3.58 -1.60
CA PHE A 93 0.07 -2.35 -1.01
C PHE A 93 -0.30 -2.27 0.46
N SER A 94 0.61 -1.79 1.31
CA SER A 94 0.26 -1.40 2.66
C SER A 94 0.89 -0.07 3.05
N PHE A 95 0.27 0.60 4.01
CA PHE A 95 0.70 1.91 4.48
C PHE A 95 1.03 1.85 5.96
N LYS A 96 2.09 2.55 6.36
CA LYS A 96 2.50 2.65 7.76
C LYS A 96 2.91 4.08 8.10
N GLN A 97 2.18 4.72 9.01
CA GLN A 97 2.62 5.97 9.62
C GLN A 97 3.67 5.66 10.70
N GLY A 98 4.70 6.51 10.82
CA GLY A 98 5.63 6.43 11.92
C GLY A 98 6.94 7.18 11.71
N SER A 99 7.95 6.79 12.49
CA SER A 99 9.32 7.28 12.40
C SER A 99 10.18 6.36 11.55
N PHE A 100 11.01 6.93 10.68
CA PHE A 100 11.86 6.20 9.74
C PHE A 100 13.30 6.70 9.80
N PHE A 101 14.25 5.77 9.74
CA PHE A 101 15.68 6.08 9.67
C PHE A 101 16.04 6.45 8.24
N ILE A 102 16.59 7.64 8.07
CA ILE A 102 17.01 8.20 6.79
C ILE A 102 18.53 8.18 6.70
N GLY A 103 19.04 7.61 5.63
CA GLY A 103 20.44 7.68 5.24
C GLY A 103 20.73 8.86 4.32
N ASP A 104 22.01 9.22 4.23
CA ASP A 104 22.53 10.07 3.17
C ASP A 104 22.63 9.29 1.84
N GLU A 105 23.12 9.95 0.79
CA GLU A 105 23.33 9.32 -0.51
C GLU A 105 24.33 8.17 -0.47
N SER A 106 25.20 8.12 0.55
CA SER A 106 26.18 7.05 0.77
C SER A 106 25.63 5.94 1.67
N SER A 107 24.32 5.90 1.90
CA SER A 107 23.64 4.93 2.78
C SER A 107 24.15 4.95 4.24
N ARG A 108 24.70 6.07 4.69
CA ARG A 108 25.06 6.26 6.10
C ARG A 108 23.90 6.92 6.82
N PHE A 109 23.60 6.48 8.03
CA PHE A 109 22.54 7.09 8.83
C PHE A 109 22.75 8.61 8.97
N SER A 110 21.68 9.36 8.73
CA SER A 110 21.65 10.82 8.78
C SER A 110 20.69 11.32 9.86
N LYS A 111 19.41 10.90 9.81
CA LYS A 111 18.36 11.43 10.71
C LYS A 111 17.16 10.49 10.81
N VAL A 112 16.30 10.75 11.79
CA VAL A 112 14.97 10.11 11.88
C VAL A 112 13.91 11.11 11.46
N VAL A 113 12.97 10.69 10.62
CA VAL A 113 11.86 11.54 10.13
C VAL A 113 10.51 10.90 10.41
N GLN A 114 9.49 11.73 10.66
CA GLN A 114 8.10 11.30 10.69
C GLN A 114 7.53 11.29 9.27
N GLY A 115 6.72 10.29 8.94
CA GLY A 115 6.10 10.21 7.63
C GLY A 115 5.18 9.00 7.47
N VAL A 116 4.81 8.73 6.23
CA VAL A 116 4.06 7.53 5.84
C VAL A 116 4.90 6.68 4.90
N ALA A 117 5.08 5.41 5.21
CA ALA A 117 5.65 4.44 4.30
C ALA A 117 4.56 3.78 3.45
N LEU A 118 4.83 3.61 2.15
CA LEU A 118 4.14 2.75 1.21
C LEU A 118 5.01 1.51 0.98
N HIS A 119 4.49 0.34 1.33
CA HIS A 119 5.14 -0.95 1.16
C HIS A 119 4.54 -1.69 -0.04
N LEU A 120 5.41 -2.15 -0.95
CA LEU A 120 5.02 -2.92 -2.13
C LEU A 120 5.36 -4.39 -1.89
N TRP A 121 4.32 -5.19 -1.67
CA TRP A 121 4.47 -6.59 -1.32
C TRP A 121 4.55 -7.46 -2.57
N ARG A 122 5.54 -8.37 -2.56
CA ARG A 122 5.72 -9.41 -3.56
C ARG A 122 5.61 -10.80 -2.96
N TYR A 123 5.00 -11.74 -3.67
CA TYR A 123 5.10 -13.15 -3.30
C TYR A 123 6.43 -13.71 -3.79
N SER A 124 7.12 -14.44 -2.93
CA SER A 124 8.31 -15.21 -3.31
C SER A 124 7.93 -16.68 -3.42
N ASP A 125 7.99 -17.24 -4.63
CA ASP A 125 7.79 -18.68 -4.84
C ASP A 125 8.87 -19.51 -4.12
N THR A 126 10.10 -18.98 -4.02
CA THR A 126 11.18 -19.67 -3.31
C THR A 126 10.96 -19.71 -1.81
N GLN A 127 10.51 -18.60 -1.21
CA GLN A 127 10.33 -18.50 0.24
C GLN A 127 8.89 -18.81 0.69
N GLN A 128 7.98 -19.05 -0.26
CA GLN A 128 6.54 -19.30 -0.05
C GLN A 128 5.89 -18.28 0.91
N LYS A 129 6.25 -17.00 0.76
CA LYS A 129 5.73 -15.92 1.60
C LYS A 129 5.76 -14.57 0.89
N LEU A 130 4.93 -13.65 1.39
CA LEU A 130 4.99 -12.24 1.02
C LEU A 130 6.21 -11.56 1.65
N TYR A 131 6.85 -10.68 0.89
CA TYR A 131 7.93 -9.81 1.35
C TYR A 131 7.76 -8.40 0.78
N ILE A 132 8.33 -7.40 1.43
CA ILE A 132 8.34 -6.03 0.91
C ILE A 132 9.50 -5.93 -0.09
N SER A 133 9.15 -5.80 -1.37
CA SER A 133 10.11 -5.69 -2.46
C SER A 133 10.68 -4.28 -2.63
N ARG A 134 9.87 -3.27 -2.31
CA ARG A 134 10.27 -1.87 -2.30
C ARG A 134 9.40 -1.12 -1.32
N SER A 135 9.98 -0.10 -0.70
CA SER A 135 9.29 0.75 0.26
C SER A 135 9.62 2.21 0.00
N PHE A 136 8.62 3.07 0.03
CA PHE A 136 8.78 4.52 -0.14
C PHE A 136 8.25 5.26 1.09
N VAL A 137 9.04 6.16 1.65
CA VAL A 137 8.64 7.03 2.77
C VAL A 137 8.36 8.43 2.24
N PHE A 138 7.18 8.94 2.57
CA PHE A 138 6.72 10.28 2.26
C PHE A 138 6.68 11.12 3.53
N THR A 139 7.43 12.22 3.57
CA THR A 139 7.37 13.19 4.68
C THR A 139 6.42 14.34 4.39
N ASN A 140 5.93 14.44 3.15
CA ASN A 140 4.88 15.38 2.75
C ASN A 140 3.55 14.62 2.55
N ILE A 141 2.56 14.93 3.38
CA ILE A 141 1.25 14.23 3.37
C ILE A 141 0.45 14.46 2.09
N GLN A 142 0.61 15.62 1.44
CA GLN A 142 -0.09 15.91 0.19
C GLN A 142 0.41 14.99 -0.92
N VAL A 143 1.73 14.84 -1.04
CA VAL A 143 2.37 13.94 -2.00
C VAL A 143 1.91 12.50 -1.75
N PHE A 144 1.87 12.07 -0.49
CA PHE A 144 1.35 10.75 -0.13
C PHE A 144 -0.12 10.57 -0.56
N ASN A 145 -0.98 11.56 -0.30
CA ASN A 145 -2.40 11.49 -0.66
C ASN A 145 -2.61 11.43 -2.18
N ASP A 146 -1.78 12.10 -2.97
CA ASP A 146 -1.86 12.05 -4.42
C ASP A 146 -1.44 10.67 -4.95
N ILE A 147 -0.41 10.05 -4.38
CA ILE A 147 -0.05 8.65 -4.65
C ILE A 147 -1.18 7.70 -4.25
N LYS A 148 -1.77 7.90 -3.07
CA LYS A 148 -2.86 7.06 -2.57
C LYS A 148 -4.08 7.10 -3.51
N LYS A 149 -4.46 8.29 -4.00
CA LYS A 149 -5.53 8.43 -5.00
C LYS A 149 -5.22 7.61 -6.25
N ILE A 150 -3.99 7.66 -6.76
CA ILE A 150 -3.60 6.88 -7.94
C ILE A 150 -3.79 5.38 -7.68
N LEU A 151 -3.35 4.90 -6.51
CA LEU A 151 -3.51 3.50 -6.10
C LEU A 151 -4.98 3.10 -5.93
N ASP A 152 -5.83 3.97 -5.38
CA ASP A 152 -7.28 3.71 -5.23
C ASP A 152 -8.00 3.57 -6.58
N PHE A 153 -7.40 4.11 -7.65
CA PHE A 153 -7.91 4.00 -9.02
C PHE A 153 -7.25 2.88 -9.83
N MET A 154 -6.28 2.12 -9.31
CA MET A 154 -5.64 0.99 -10.01
C MET A 154 -6.42 -0.30 -9.79
#